data_AF-A0A2K5K4W8-F1
#
_entry.id   AF-A0A2K5K4W8-F1
#
_cell.length_a   1.000
_cell.length_b   1.000
_cell.length_c   1.000
_cell.angle_alpha   90.00
_cell.angle_beta   90.00
_cell.angle_gamma   90.00
#
_symmetry.space_group_name_H-M   'P 1'
#
loop_
_entity.id
_entity.type
_entity.pdbx_description
1 polymer ?
#
loop_
_entity_poly.entity_id
_entity_poly.type
_entity_poly.pdbx_seq_one_letter_code
_entity_poly.pdbx_strand_id
1 'polypeptide(L)'
;KQPTSSLARSKSLVMGEQSRSPGRTPCPHRLGPVLKAGWLKKQRSIMKNWQQRWFVLRGDQLFYYKDKDEIKPQGFISLQGTQVTELPPGPEDPGKHLFEISPGGAGEREKVPANPEALLLMASSQRDMEDWVQAIRRVIWAPLGGGIFGQRLEDTVHHERKYGPRLAPLLVEQCVDFIRERGLTEEGLFRMPGQANLVRDLQDSFDCGEKPLFDSTTDVHTVASLLKLYLRELPEPVVPFARALWSWLNK
;
A
#
# COMPACT_ATOMS: atom_id res chain seq x y z
N LYS A 1 30.90 -15.58 66.95
CA LYS A 1 30.93 -14.49 65.94
C LYS A 1 31.09 -15.14 64.57
N GLN A 2 30.00 -15.21 63.79
CA GLN A 2 30.01 -15.71 62.41
C GLN A 2 30.82 -14.77 61.50
N PRO A 3 31.59 -15.28 60.53
CA PRO A 3 32.02 -14.48 59.39
C PRO A 3 31.09 -14.71 58.19
N THR A 4 30.67 -13.58 57.63
CA THR A 4 29.80 -13.38 56.48
C THR A 4 30.41 -13.85 55.18
N SER A 5 29.63 -14.58 54.38
CA SER A 5 29.92 -14.90 52.98
C SER A 5 29.82 -13.65 52.10
N SER A 6 30.83 -13.38 51.27
CA SER A 6 30.66 -12.55 50.07
C SER A 6 31.17 -13.33 48.87
N LEU A 7 30.25 -13.57 47.92
CA LEU A 7 30.45 -14.40 46.73
C LEU A 7 31.29 -13.65 45.68
N ALA A 8 32.18 -14.40 45.05
CA ALA A 8 33.09 -13.96 44.01
C ALA A 8 32.40 -13.50 42.72
N ARG A 9 32.94 -12.43 42.12
CA ARG A 9 32.73 -12.03 40.72
C ARG A 9 33.34 -13.09 39.80
N SER A 10 32.50 -13.80 39.02
CA SER A 10 32.97 -14.71 37.97
C SER A 10 33.01 -14.02 36.60
N LYS A 11 34.13 -14.25 35.92
CA LYS A 11 34.46 -13.82 34.56
C LYS A 11 33.77 -14.73 33.52
N SER A 12 33.32 -14.09 32.44
CA SER A 12 33.30 -14.52 31.02
C SER A 12 32.92 -15.95 30.63
N LEU A 13 31.97 -16.05 29.68
CA LEU A 13 32.01 -17.04 28.61
C LEU A 13 31.82 -16.33 27.27
N VAL A 14 32.88 -16.32 26.47
CA VAL A 14 32.84 -16.21 25.01
C VAL A 14 32.25 -17.53 24.48
N MET A 15 31.18 -17.44 23.70
CA MET A 15 30.78 -18.40 22.68
C MET A 15 30.36 -17.52 21.50
N GLY A 16 31.05 -17.46 20.38
CA GLY A 16 31.47 -18.55 19.52
C GLY A 16 30.92 -18.18 18.15
N GLU A 17 31.80 -17.82 17.22
CA GLU A 17 31.44 -17.51 15.84
C GLU A 17 30.62 -18.67 15.25
N GLN A 18 29.36 -18.39 14.91
CA GLN A 18 28.61 -19.15 13.93
C GLN A 18 28.18 -18.18 12.84
N SER A 19 28.92 -18.28 11.74
CA SER A 19 28.68 -17.73 10.43
C SER A 19 27.28 -18.12 9.92
N ARG A 20 26.31 -17.25 10.21
CA ARG A 20 25.10 -17.08 9.39
C ARG A 20 24.88 -15.57 9.27
N SER A 21 25.14 -15.05 8.08
CA SER A 21 25.00 -13.64 7.73
C SER A 21 23.61 -13.12 8.12
N PRO A 22 23.49 -12.23 9.11
CA PRO A 22 22.21 -11.60 9.44
C PRO A 22 21.85 -10.63 8.31
N GLY A 23 20.56 -10.60 7.96
CA GLY A 23 20.00 -9.81 6.87
C GLY A 23 20.66 -8.43 6.76
N ARG A 24 21.28 -8.18 5.61
CA ARG A 24 22.03 -6.95 5.33
C ARG A 24 21.06 -5.77 5.47
N THR A 25 21.32 -4.85 6.41
CA THR A 25 20.57 -3.59 6.49
C THR A 25 20.61 -2.91 5.12
N PRO A 26 19.45 -2.62 4.49
CA PRO A 26 19.44 -1.99 3.18
C PRO A 26 20.16 -0.65 3.24
N CYS A 27 21.13 -0.42 2.35
CA CYS A 27 21.80 0.86 2.26
C CYS A 27 20.84 1.87 1.60
N PRO A 28 20.42 2.97 2.27
CA PRO A 28 19.39 3.88 1.76
C PRO A 28 19.74 4.53 0.41
N HIS A 29 21.03 4.66 0.08
CA HIS A 29 21.51 5.27 -1.16
C HIS A 29 21.45 4.34 -2.37
N ARG A 30 21.28 3.03 -2.18
CA ARG A 30 21.22 2.04 -3.26
C ARG A 30 19.79 1.75 -3.75
N LEU A 31 18.79 2.35 -3.13
CA LEU A 31 17.36 2.08 -3.38
C LEU A 31 16.71 3.08 -4.34
N GLY A 32 17.52 3.85 -5.08
CA GLY A 32 17.02 4.83 -6.06
C GLY A 32 16.71 6.21 -5.45
N PRO A 33 15.99 7.06 -6.22
CA PRO A 33 15.68 8.43 -5.79
C PRO A 33 14.72 8.47 -4.60
N VAL A 34 14.67 9.62 -3.92
CA VAL A 34 13.66 9.89 -2.89
C VAL A 34 12.31 10.06 -3.57
N LEU A 35 11.34 9.24 -3.18
CA LEU A 35 9.96 9.33 -3.68
C LEU A 35 9.15 10.35 -2.87
N LYS A 36 9.35 10.38 -1.55
CA LYS A 36 8.79 11.40 -0.64
C LYS A 36 9.66 11.51 0.61
N ALA A 37 9.78 12.71 1.16
CA ALA A 37 10.43 12.94 2.45
C ALA A 37 9.70 14.05 3.23
N GLY A 38 9.68 13.94 4.56
CA GLY A 38 8.91 14.86 5.38
C GLY A 38 8.86 14.45 6.84
N TRP A 39 8.32 15.34 7.68
CA TRP A 39 8.11 15.08 9.09
C TRP A 39 6.81 14.30 9.31
N LEU A 40 6.89 13.21 10.07
CA LEU A 40 5.72 12.52 10.62
C LEU A 40 5.95 12.24 12.09
N LYS A 41 4.86 12.05 12.85
CA LYS A 41 4.94 11.53 14.21
C LYS A 41 4.59 10.04 14.23
N LYS A 42 5.42 9.23 14.88
CA LYS A 42 5.21 7.79 15.09
C LYS A 42 4.80 7.52 16.53
N GLN A 43 3.78 6.68 16.74
CA GLN A 43 3.41 6.23 18.09
C GLN A 43 4.33 5.10 18.56
N ARG A 44 4.82 5.16 19.81
CA ARG A 44 5.54 4.03 20.41
C ARG A 44 4.59 2.93 20.87
N SER A 45 4.98 1.68 20.62
CA SER A 45 4.33 0.44 21.07
C SER A 45 4.07 0.39 22.59
N ILE A 46 5.06 0.73 23.41
CA ILE A 46 5.02 0.46 24.87
C ILE A 46 4.48 1.63 25.70
N MET A 47 4.77 2.87 25.31
CA MET A 47 4.47 4.07 26.12
C MET A 47 3.47 5.03 25.47
N LYS A 48 2.83 4.66 24.35
CA LYS A 48 1.86 5.48 23.57
C LYS A 48 2.27 6.96 23.35
N ASN A 49 3.56 7.25 23.43
CA ASN A 49 4.11 8.58 23.23
C ASN A 49 4.42 8.80 21.74
N TRP A 50 4.05 9.98 21.24
CA TRP A 50 4.32 10.40 19.86
C TRP A 50 5.75 10.89 19.70
N GLN A 51 6.44 10.42 18.66
CA GLN A 51 7.78 10.85 18.32
C GLN A 51 7.84 11.43 16.92
N GLN A 52 8.23 12.69 16.81
CA GLN A 52 8.53 13.31 15.53
C GLN A 52 9.84 12.75 14.96
N ARG A 53 9.78 12.31 13.71
CA ARG A 53 10.92 11.77 12.95
C ARG A 53 10.86 12.27 11.52
N TRP A 54 12.03 12.44 10.92
CA TRP A 54 12.13 12.71 9.49
C TRP A 54 12.02 11.39 8.73
N PHE A 55 10.98 11.23 7.92
CA PHE A 55 10.74 10.03 7.14
C PHE A 55 11.19 10.23 5.69
N VAL A 56 11.73 9.18 5.08
CA VAL A 56 12.21 9.17 3.71
C VAL A 56 11.79 7.86 3.04
N LEU A 57 10.95 7.96 2.02
CA LEU A 57 10.50 6.85 1.18
C LEU A 57 11.46 6.68 -0.01
N ARG A 58 12.09 5.51 -0.13
CA ARG A 58 13.01 5.15 -1.23
C ARG A 58 12.83 3.69 -1.61
N GLY A 59 12.66 3.42 -2.90
CA GLY A 59 12.35 2.07 -3.38
C GLY A 59 11.11 1.54 -2.65
N ASP A 60 11.24 0.37 -2.05
CA ASP A 60 10.21 -0.30 -1.24
C ASP A 60 10.40 -0.14 0.28
N GLN A 61 11.25 0.79 0.70
CA GLN A 61 11.60 1.01 2.11
C GLN A 61 11.20 2.41 2.58
N LEU A 62 10.63 2.46 3.77
CA LEU A 62 10.37 3.70 4.50
C LEU A 62 11.38 3.85 5.64
N PHE A 63 12.37 4.73 5.47
CA PHE A 63 13.37 5.04 6.48
C PHE A 63 12.90 6.17 7.40
N TYR A 64 13.34 6.14 8.65
CA TYR A 64 13.14 7.28 9.55
C TYR A 64 14.41 7.64 10.33
N TYR A 65 14.59 8.95 10.50
CA TYR A 65 15.79 9.56 11.06
C TYR A 65 15.41 10.41 12.28
N LYS A 66 16.42 10.73 13.11
CA LYS A 66 16.21 11.64 14.24
C LYS A 66 15.85 13.04 13.73
N ASP A 67 16.52 13.46 12.66
CA ASP A 67 16.35 14.74 11.99
C ASP A 67 16.63 14.61 10.48
N LYS A 68 16.40 15.68 9.70
CA LYS A 68 16.59 15.72 8.25
C LYS A 68 18.07 15.68 7.83
N ASP A 69 18.96 16.20 8.68
CA ASP A 69 20.40 16.32 8.40
C ASP A 69 21.19 15.07 8.81
N GLU A 70 20.51 14.09 9.40
CA GLU A 70 21.10 12.84 9.87
C GLU A 70 21.30 11.85 8.72
N ILE A 71 22.50 11.27 8.63
CA ILE A 71 22.85 10.31 7.58
C ILE A 71 22.45 8.89 7.98
N LYS A 72 22.47 8.59 9.29
CA LYS A 72 22.18 7.25 9.82
C LYS A 72 20.70 7.12 10.19
N PRO A 73 19.95 6.19 9.58
CA PRO A 73 18.57 5.96 9.97
C PRO A 73 18.49 5.38 11.38
N GLN A 74 17.46 5.79 12.13
CA GLN A 74 17.10 5.14 13.38
C GLN A 74 16.39 3.80 13.17
N GLY A 75 15.79 3.62 12.00
CA GLY A 75 15.22 2.36 11.56
C GLY A 75 14.58 2.49 10.19
N PHE A 76 14.02 1.40 9.72
CA PHE A 76 13.35 1.31 8.44
C PHE A 76 12.18 0.33 8.53
N ILE A 77 11.28 0.45 7.57
CA ILE A 77 10.08 -0.37 7.44
C ILE A 77 10.05 -0.84 6.00
N SER A 78 10.07 -2.16 5.82
CA SER A 78 9.82 -2.76 4.51
C SER A 78 8.34 -2.62 4.19
N LEU A 79 8.02 -2.03 3.04
CA LEU A 79 6.64 -1.87 2.59
C LEU A 79 6.12 -3.09 1.83
N GLN A 80 7.01 -4.02 1.47
CA GLN A 80 6.61 -5.28 0.84
C GLN A 80 5.62 -6.06 1.72
N GLY A 81 4.49 -6.45 1.14
CA GLY A 81 3.46 -7.18 1.86
C GLY A 81 2.84 -6.41 3.03
N THR A 82 3.00 -5.08 3.09
CA THR A 82 2.30 -4.23 4.04
C THR A 82 1.03 -3.64 3.41
N GLN A 83 0.18 -3.08 4.25
CA GLN A 83 -0.93 -2.24 3.83
C GLN A 83 -0.90 -0.93 4.58
N VAL A 84 -1.41 0.12 3.94
CA VAL A 84 -1.59 1.43 4.57
C VAL A 84 -3.07 1.81 4.59
N THR A 85 -3.56 2.14 5.78
CA THR A 85 -4.96 2.43 6.04
C THR A 85 -5.08 3.81 6.69
N GLU A 86 -5.92 4.66 6.13
CA GLU A 86 -6.29 5.94 6.76
C GLU A 86 -7.24 5.66 7.93
N LEU A 87 -7.02 6.35 9.04
CA LEU A 87 -7.85 6.19 10.21
C LEU A 87 -8.78 7.39 10.37
N PRO A 88 -10.07 7.17 10.63
CA PRO A 88 -10.99 8.27 10.86
C PRO A 88 -10.57 9.06 12.11
N PRO A 89 -10.88 10.36 12.16
CA PRO A 89 -10.61 11.17 13.34
C PRO A 89 -11.26 10.54 14.58
N GLY A 90 -10.49 10.35 15.64
CA GLY A 90 -11.01 9.80 16.89
C GLY A 90 -11.88 10.80 17.64
N PRO A 91 -12.84 10.34 18.48
CA PRO A 91 -13.70 11.23 19.26
C PRO A 91 -12.93 12.08 20.28
N GLU A 92 -11.77 11.61 20.74
CA GLU A 92 -10.91 12.36 21.67
C GLU A 92 -10.02 13.40 20.97
N ASP A 93 -9.81 13.31 19.65
CA ASP A 93 -8.85 14.15 18.92
C ASP A 93 -9.23 14.31 17.42
N PRO A 94 -10.25 15.12 17.08
CA PRO A 94 -10.76 15.26 15.73
C PRO A 94 -9.79 15.93 14.72
N GLY A 95 -8.69 16.52 15.21
CA GLY A 95 -7.68 17.19 14.37
C GLY A 95 -6.46 16.34 14.01
N LYS A 96 -6.44 15.04 14.38
CA LYS A 96 -5.30 14.17 14.07
C LYS A 96 -5.48 13.53 12.70
N HIS A 97 -4.50 13.76 11.82
CA HIS A 97 -4.43 13.14 10.50
C HIS A 97 -3.64 11.83 10.60
N LEU A 98 -4.35 10.74 10.92
CA LEU A 98 -3.75 9.45 11.29
C LEU A 98 -3.83 8.43 10.17
N PHE A 99 -2.76 7.67 10.02
CA PHE A 99 -2.75 6.49 9.16
C PHE A 99 -1.88 5.40 9.79
N GLU A 100 -2.19 4.16 9.43
CA GLU A 100 -1.54 2.97 9.96
C GLU A 100 -0.85 2.19 8.83
N ILE A 101 0.38 1.72 9.07
CA ILE A 101 1.03 0.71 8.23
C ILE A 101 1.01 -0.62 9.00
N SER A 102 0.22 -1.58 8.53
CA SER A 102 0.11 -2.91 9.13
C SER A 102 0.61 -4.00 8.18
N PRO A 103 1.03 -5.18 8.69
CA PRO A 103 1.30 -6.34 7.85
C PRO A 103 0.04 -6.70 7.04
N GLY A 104 0.19 -6.90 5.74
CA GLY A 104 -0.88 -7.37 4.86
C GLY A 104 -1.20 -8.82 5.18
N GLY A 105 -2.43 -9.10 5.62
CA GLY A 105 -2.89 -10.45 5.92
C GLY A 105 -3.06 -11.29 4.66
N ALA A 106 -1.98 -11.87 4.14
CA ALA A 106 -2.03 -13.03 3.27
C ALA A 106 -1.63 -14.26 4.10
N GLY A 107 -2.57 -15.18 4.26
CA GLY A 107 -2.38 -16.39 5.05
C GLY A 107 -1.26 -17.26 4.49
N GLU A 108 -0.16 -17.31 5.19
CA GLU A 108 0.45 -18.51 5.78
C GLU A 108 1.51 -18.00 6.75
N ARG A 109 1.47 -18.49 8.00
CA ARG A 109 2.47 -18.16 9.01
C ARG A 109 3.79 -18.82 8.62
N GLU A 110 4.54 -18.22 7.70
CA GLU A 110 5.97 -18.44 7.64
C GLU A 110 6.65 -17.34 8.46
N LYS A 111 7.37 -17.78 9.51
CA LYS A 111 7.96 -16.95 10.55
C LYS A 111 8.97 -15.97 9.95
N VAL A 112 8.54 -14.74 9.67
CA VAL A 112 9.44 -13.59 9.52
C VAL A 112 9.26 -12.65 10.72
N PRO A 113 10.19 -12.64 11.70
CA PRO A 113 10.15 -11.66 12.78
C PRO A 113 10.89 -10.40 12.32
N ALA A 114 10.17 -9.42 11.78
CA ALA A 114 10.77 -8.09 11.56
C ALA A 114 9.81 -6.90 11.70
N ASN A 115 8.48 -7.09 11.74
CA ASN A 115 7.58 -5.98 12.04
C ASN A 115 6.52 -6.40 13.09
N PRO A 116 6.85 -6.31 14.39
CA PRO A 116 5.89 -6.50 15.44
C PRO A 116 5.11 -5.18 15.63
N GLU A 117 3.79 -5.27 15.46
CA GLU A 117 2.79 -4.23 15.67
C GLU A 117 2.60 -3.22 14.53
N ALA A 118 1.31 -2.93 14.27
CA ALA A 118 0.92 -1.95 13.29
C ALA A 118 1.48 -0.57 13.66
N LEU A 119 2.05 0.11 12.67
CA LEU A 119 2.73 1.37 12.85
C LEU A 119 1.73 2.51 12.68
N LEU A 120 1.37 3.15 13.80
CA LEU A 120 0.55 4.34 13.77
C LEU A 120 1.39 5.60 13.51
N LEU A 121 1.03 6.33 12.46
CA LEU A 121 1.65 7.57 12.00
C LEU A 121 0.63 8.73 12.03
N MET A 122 1.14 9.94 12.23
CA MET A 122 0.38 11.19 12.23
C MET A 122 1.07 12.22 11.36
N ALA A 123 0.34 12.76 10.38
CA ALA A 123 0.81 13.83 9.51
C ALA A 123 0.49 15.21 10.08
N SER A 124 1.10 16.24 9.49
CA SER A 124 0.93 17.64 9.92
C SER A 124 -0.39 18.26 9.47
N SER A 125 -0.98 17.75 8.40
CA SER A 125 -2.25 18.19 7.82
C SER A 125 -2.93 17.04 7.07
N GLN A 126 -4.20 17.23 6.70
CA GLN A 126 -4.97 16.27 5.91
C GLN A 126 -4.30 15.98 4.56
N ARG A 127 -3.91 17.04 3.84
CA ARG A 127 -3.19 16.92 2.56
C ARG A 127 -1.88 16.16 2.71
N ASP A 128 -1.12 16.44 3.76
CA ASP A 128 0.15 15.76 4.01
C ASP A 128 -0.08 14.25 4.28
N MET A 129 -1.14 13.89 5.01
CA MET A 129 -1.54 12.49 5.20
C MET A 129 -1.91 11.82 3.87
N GLU A 130 -2.76 12.45 3.07
CA GLU A 130 -3.19 11.96 1.74
C GLU A 130 -1.97 11.71 0.85
N ASP A 131 -1.07 12.69 0.73
CA ASP A 131 0.15 12.56 -0.06
C ASP A 131 1.05 11.41 0.44
N TRP A 132 1.17 11.22 1.76
CA TRP A 132 1.97 10.13 2.33
C TRP A 132 1.34 8.77 2.06
N VAL A 133 0.03 8.64 2.27
CA VAL A 133 -0.71 7.40 2.03
C VAL A 133 -0.65 7.04 0.56
N GLN A 134 -0.89 7.99 -0.35
CA GLN A 134 -0.80 7.77 -1.79
C GLN A 134 0.62 7.35 -2.21
N ALA A 135 1.66 8.04 -1.73
CA ALA A 135 3.04 7.68 -2.05
C ALA A 135 3.41 6.26 -1.56
N ILE A 136 2.97 5.88 -0.36
CA ILE A 136 3.21 4.56 0.20
C ILE A 136 2.43 3.49 -0.57
N ARG A 137 1.16 3.75 -0.91
CA ARG A 137 0.37 2.82 -1.73
C ARG A 137 1.04 2.61 -3.08
N ARG A 138 1.42 3.66 -3.81
CA ARG A 138 2.14 3.52 -5.10
C ARG A 138 3.36 2.60 -5.01
N VAL A 139 4.11 2.67 -3.90
CA VAL A 139 5.24 1.78 -3.65
C VAL A 139 4.82 0.34 -3.37
N ILE A 140 3.78 0.13 -2.55
CA ILE A 140 3.22 -1.21 -2.29
C ILE A 140 2.75 -1.86 -3.60
N TRP A 141 2.16 -1.08 -4.50
CA TRP A 141 1.67 -1.54 -5.80
C TRP A 141 2.74 -1.53 -6.91
N ALA A 142 3.91 -0.92 -6.71
CA ALA A 142 4.94 -0.82 -7.75
C ALA A 142 5.43 -2.17 -8.30
N PRO A 143 5.73 -3.20 -7.47
CA PRO A 143 6.07 -4.54 -7.97
C PRO A 143 4.93 -5.22 -8.74
N LEU A 144 3.72 -4.71 -8.59
CA LEU A 144 2.50 -5.26 -9.17
C LEU A 144 2.02 -4.47 -10.41
N GLY A 145 2.83 -3.54 -10.93
CA GLY A 145 2.49 -2.73 -12.10
C GLY A 145 2.31 -1.23 -11.81
N GLY A 146 2.51 -0.79 -10.56
CA GLY A 146 2.40 0.63 -10.20
C GLY A 146 1.02 1.08 -9.71
N GLY A 147 0.03 0.19 -9.79
CA GLY A 147 -1.36 0.46 -9.42
C GLY A 147 -2.27 -0.73 -9.69
N ILE A 148 -3.57 -0.45 -9.81
CA ILE A 148 -4.62 -1.40 -10.21
C ILE A 148 -4.59 -1.59 -11.73
N PHE A 149 -4.40 -0.49 -12.48
CA PHE A 149 -4.24 -0.52 -13.92
C PHE A 149 -2.89 -1.13 -14.30
N GLY A 150 -2.86 -1.93 -15.36
CA GLY A 150 -1.64 -2.66 -15.74
C GLY A 150 -1.35 -3.91 -14.91
N GLN A 151 -2.17 -4.23 -13.89
CA GLN A 151 -1.99 -5.42 -13.05
C GLN A 151 -2.76 -6.64 -13.60
N ARG A 152 -2.28 -7.85 -13.29
CA ARG A 152 -3.05 -9.08 -13.54
C ARG A 152 -4.30 -9.11 -12.67
N LEU A 153 -5.44 -9.50 -13.26
CA LEU A 153 -6.72 -9.62 -12.56
C LEU A 153 -6.62 -10.45 -11.27
N GLU A 154 -5.88 -11.56 -11.32
CA GLU A 154 -5.71 -12.47 -10.19
C GLU A 154 -5.02 -11.80 -8.99
N ASP A 155 -4.00 -10.97 -9.24
CA ASP A 155 -3.26 -10.25 -8.21
C ASP A 155 -4.15 -9.16 -7.58
N THR A 156 -4.91 -8.42 -8.41
CA THR A 156 -5.86 -7.42 -7.93
C THR A 156 -6.91 -8.05 -7.01
N VAL A 157 -7.56 -9.13 -7.48
CA VAL A 157 -8.60 -9.83 -6.72
C VAL A 157 -8.02 -10.43 -5.44
N HIS A 158 -6.83 -11.02 -5.49
CA HIS A 158 -6.18 -11.58 -4.29
C HIS A 158 -5.91 -10.50 -3.25
N HIS A 159 -5.37 -9.36 -3.65
CA HIS A 159 -5.10 -8.24 -2.74
C HIS A 159 -6.40 -7.68 -2.13
N GLU A 160 -7.48 -7.62 -2.90
CA GLU A 160 -8.76 -7.08 -2.44
C GLU A 160 -9.56 -8.01 -1.53
N ARG A 161 -9.22 -9.32 -1.45
CA ARG A 161 -9.89 -10.29 -0.56
C ARG A 161 -9.92 -9.88 0.91
N LYS A 162 -8.95 -9.05 1.33
CA LYS A 162 -8.91 -8.49 2.70
C LYS A 162 -10.11 -7.58 3.02
N TYR A 163 -10.81 -7.09 2.00
CA TYR A 163 -12.03 -6.28 2.13
C TYR A 163 -13.31 -7.09 1.90
N GLY A 164 -13.22 -8.42 1.88
CA GLY A 164 -14.32 -9.34 1.63
C GLY A 164 -14.08 -10.23 0.40
N PRO A 165 -14.79 -11.36 0.30
CA PRO A 165 -14.70 -12.23 -0.87
C PRO A 165 -15.20 -11.49 -2.11
N ARG A 166 -14.39 -11.45 -3.17
CA ARG A 166 -14.74 -10.88 -4.48
C ARG A 166 -14.33 -11.82 -5.60
N LEU A 167 -15.11 -11.81 -6.68
CA LEU A 167 -14.84 -12.58 -7.90
C LEU A 167 -14.24 -11.72 -9.01
N ALA A 168 -14.41 -10.40 -8.91
CA ALA A 168 -13.85 -9.43 -9.83
C ALA A 168 -13.21 -8.27 -9.04
N PRO A 169 -12.28 -7.51 -9.65
CA PRO A 169 -11.75 -6.29 -9.05
C PRO A 169 -12.86 -5.32 -8.68
N LEU A 170 -12.72 -4.61 -7.57
CA LEU A 170 -13.68 -3.61 -7.09
C LEU A 170 -13.98 -2.54 -8.15
N LEU A 171 -12.97 -2.13 -8.93
CA LEU A 171 -13.15 -1.20 -10.05
C LEU A 171 -14.19 -1.73 -11.04
N VAL A 172 -14.09 -3.01 -11.40
CA VAL A 172 -15.00 -3.65 -12.37
C VAL A 172 -16.41 -3.73 -11.79
N GLU A 173 -16.55 -4.17 -10.54
CA GLU A 173 -17.85 -4.26 -9.87
C GLU A 173 -18.54 -2.90 -9.82
N GLN A 174 -17.85 -1.86 -9.34
CA GLN A 174 -18.40 -0.50 -9.26
C GLN A 174 -18.80 0.05 -10.63
N CYS A 175 -17.94 -0.12 -11.65
CA CYS A 175 -18.24 0.38 -12.99
C CYS A 175 -19.48 -0.31 -13.57
N VAL A 176 -19.56 -1.63 -13.42
CA VAL A 176 -20.67 -2.44 -13.95
C VAL A 176 -21.98 -2.10 -13.25
N ASP A 177 -21.97 -1.96 -11.93
CA ASP A 177 -23.16 -1.61 -11.15
C ASP A 177 -23.68 -0.23 -11.53
N PHE A 178 -22.80 0.77 -11.63
CA PHE A 178 -23.18 2.12 -12.05
C PHE A 178 -23.77 2.16 -13.48
N ILE A 179 -23.14 1.45 -14.42
CA ILE A 179 -23.62 1.38 -15.81
C ILE A 179 -24.96 0.63 -15.89
N ARG A 180 -25.17 -0.40 -15.07
CA ARG A 180 -26.46 -1.11 -15.01
C ARG A 180 -27.57 -0.24 -14.47
N GLU A 181 -27.28 0.60 -13.47
CA GLU A 181 -28.28 1.48 -12.88
C GLU A 181 -28.64 2.67 -13.77
N ARG A 182 -27.67 3.24 -14.51
CA ARG A 182 -27.83 4.53 -15.18
C ARG A 182 -27.60 4.52 -16.68
N GLY A 183 -26.91 3.52 -17.21
CA GLY A 183 -26.43 3.51 -18.60
C GLY A 183 -27.29 2.77 -19.60
N LEU A 184 -28.27 1.96 -19.15
CA LEU A 184 -28.99 1.06 -20.04
C LEU A 184 -29.86 1.77 -21.10
N THR A 185 -30.24 3.02 -20.84
CA THR A 185 -31.01 3.87 -21.75
C THR A 185 -30.17 4.95 -22.43
N GLU A 186 -28.87 5.02 -22.11
CA GLU A 186 -27.99 6.09 -22.59
C GLU A 186 -27.49 5.81 -24.01
N GLU A 187 -27.71 6.76 -24.91
CA GLU A 187 -27.35 6.61 -26.31
C GLU A 187 -25.83 6.53 -26.48
N GLY A 188 -25.37 5.55 -27.25
CA GLY A 188 -23.94 5.43 -27.54
C GLY A 188 -23.09 5.00 -26.34
N LEU A 189 -23.67 4.33 -25.35
CA LEU A 189 -22.92 3.64 -24.29
C LEU A 189 -21.78 2.79 -24.89
N PHE A 190 -20.59 2.86 -24.27
CA PHE A 190 -19.33 2.29 -24.76
C PHE A 190 -18.80 2.79 -26.12
N ARG A 191 -19.60 3.51 -26.91
CA ARG A 191 -19.19 4.12 -28.19
C ARG A 191 -18.67 5.55 -28.00
N MET A 192 -19.39 6.38 -27.26
CA MET A 192 -19.00 7.77 -27.01
C MET A 192 -17.86 7.87 -25.98
N PRO A 193 -16.95 8.85 -26.13
CA PRO A 193 -15.90 9.08 -25.14
C PRO A 193 -16.48 9.80 -23.92
N GLY A 194 -15.97 9.45 -22.74
CA GLY A 194 -16.21 10.21 -21.52
C GLY A 194 -15.25 11.39 -21.35
N GLN A 195 -15.33 12.05 -20.20
CA GLN A 195 -14.46 13.17 -19.86
C GLN A 195 -13.03 12.69 -19.55
N ALA A 196 -12.09 12.95 -20.45
CA ALA A 196 -10.72 12.41 -20.36
C ALA A 196 -9.98 12.78 -19.05
N ASN A 197 -10.15 14.01 -18.56
CA ASN A 197 -9.54 14.43 -17.30
C ASN A 197 -10.09 13.62 -16.12
N LEU A 198 -11.42 13.46 -16.04
CA LEU A 198 -12.04 12.70 -14.97
C LEU A 198 -11.70 11.20 -15.03
N VAL A 199 -11.55 10.63 -16.24
CA VAL A 199 -11.05 9.25 -16.39
C VAL A 199 -9.64 9.11 -15.80
N ARG A 200 -8.74 10.05 -16.10
CA ARG A 200 -7.38 10.05 -15.54
C ARG A 200 -7.40 10.20 -14.03
N ASP A 201 -8.18 11.15 -13.51
CA ASP A 201 -8.25 11.42 -12.08
C ASP A 201 -8.83 10.20 -11.32
N LEU A 202 -9.83 9.51 -11.88
CA LEU A 202 -10.36 8.26 -11.34
C LEU A 202 -9.33 7.12 -11.41
N GLN A 203 -8.60 6.98 -12.52
CA GLN A 203 -7.51 6.03 -12.64
C GLN A 203 -6.46 6.25 -11.55
N ASP A 204 -5.99 7.49 -11.38
CA ASP A 204 -5.00 7.86 -10.37
C ASP A 204 -5.50 7.51 -8.95
N SER A 205 -6.79 7.76 -8.65
CA SER A 205 -7.40 7.36 -7.37
C SER A 205 -7.38 5.83 -7.18
N PHE A 206 -7.82 5.05 -8.17
CA PHE A 206 -7.79 3.59 -8.09
C PHE A 206 -6.37 3.04 -7.97
N ASP A 207 -5.40 3.56 -8.74
CA ASP A 207 -3.99 3.14 -8.69
C ASP A 207 -3.34 3.47 -7.35
N CYS A 208 -3.78 4.56 -6.71
CA CYS A 208 -3.40 4.89 -5.35
C CYS A 208 -4.22 4.11 -4.31
N GLY A 209 -4.93 3.03 -4.68
CA GLY A 209 -5.69 2.16 -3.77
C GLY A 209 -6.86 2.84 -3.07
N GLU A 210 -7.30 4.01 -3.55
CA GLU A 210 -8.55 4.61 -3.13
C GLU A 210 -9.74 3.84 -3.72
N LYS A 211 -10.93 4.12 -3.17
CA LYS A 211 -12.19 3.51 -3.60
C LYS A 211 -13.17 4.63 -3.93
N PRO A 212 -12.93 5.37 -5.02
CA PRO A 212 -13.79 6.49 -5.39
C PRO A 212 -15.20 5.98 -5.65
N LEU A 213 -16.20 6.70 -5.13
CA LEU A 213 -17.60 6.46 -5.44
C LEU A 213 -17.99 7.34 -6.65
N PHE A 214 -18.78 6.79 -7.56
CA PHE A 214 -19.35 7.57 -8.65
C PHE A 214 -20.55 8.36 -8.13
N ASP A 215 -20.42 9.69 -8.11
CA ASP A 215 -21.47 10.57 -7.64
C ASP A 215 -22.58 10.75 -8.69
N SER A 216 -23.58 11.57 -8.39
CA SER A 216 -24.65 11.86 -9.35
C SER A 216 -24.22 12.73 -10.52
N THR A 217 -23.05 13.36 -10.45
CA THR A 217 -22.53 14.24 -11.50
C THR A 217 -21.64 13.51 -12.49
N THR A 218 -21.20 12.30 -12.14
CA THR A 218 -20.38 11.43 -12.96
C THR A 218 -21.18 10.96 -14.19
N ASP A 219 -20.66 11.29 -15.37
CA ASP A 219 -21.24 10.88 -16.65
C ASP A 219 -21.00 9.37 -16.93
N VAL A 220 -22.00 8.70 -17.52
CA VAL A 220 -21.91 7.26 -17.81
C VAL A 220 -20.84 6.92 -18.84
N HIS A 221 -20.60 7.80 -19.83
CA HIS A 221 -19.57 7.57 -20.84
C HIS A 221 -18.17 7.64 -20.21
N THR A 222 -18.01 8.41 -19.13
CA THR A 222 -16.79 8.47 -18.31
C THR A 222 -16.54 7.14 -17.59
N VAL A 223 -17.54 6.59 -16.90
CA VAL A 223 -17.41 5.27 -16.24
C VAL A 223 -17.18 4.15 -17.26
N ALA A 224 -17.89 4.18 -18.39
CA ALA A 224 -17.68 3.25 -19.48
C ALA A 224 -16.27 3.37 -20.10
N SER A 225 -15.73 4.58 -20.19
CA SER A 225 -14.36 4.83 -20.68
C SER A 225 -13.31 4.33 -19.69
N LEU A 226 -13.52 4.53 -18.39
CA LEU A 226 -12.67 4.01 -17.32
C LEU A 226 -12.63 2.47 -17.33
N LEU A 227 -13.79 1.82 -17.45
CA LEU A 227 -13.85 0.35 -17.53
C LEU A 227 -13.14 -0.18 -18.77
N LYS A 228 -13.35 0.45 -19.94
CA LYS A 228 -12.62 0.10 -21.18
C LYS A 228 -11.12 0.26 -21.03
N LEU A 229 -10.68 1.34 -20.37
CA LEU A 229 -9.27 1.60 -20.10
C LEU A 229 -8.66 0.50 -19.25
N TYR A 230 -9.32 0.13 -18.15
CA TYR A 230 -8.86 -0.93 -17.26
C TYR A 230 -8.67 -2.25 -17.99
N LEU A 231 -9.69 -2.70 -18.73
CA LEU A 231 -9.63 -3.97 -19.47
C LEU A 231 -8.56 -3.98 -20.57
N ARG A 232 -8.28 -2.82 -21.18
CA ARG A 232 -7.27 -2.67 -22.23
C ARG A 232 -5.84 -2.75 -21.68
N GLU A 233 -5.63 -2.28 -20.45
CA GLU A 233 -4.31 -2.22 -19.82
C GLU A 233 -3.93 -3.50 -19.09
N LEU A 234 -4.83 -4.48 -18.98
CA LEU A 234 -4.52 -5.78 -18.41
C LEU A 234 -3.33 -6.44 -19.16
N PRO A 235 -2.33 -7.01 -18.44
CA PRO A 235 -1.19 -7.69 -19.05
C PRO A 235 -1.59 -8.86 -19.96
N GLU A 236 -2.72 -9.49 -19.65
CA GLU A 236 -3.35 -10.51 -20.47
C GLU A 236 -4.80 -10.09 -20.72
N PRO A 237 -5.31 -10.17 -21.97
CA PRO A 237 -6.69 -9.84 -22.26
C PRO A 237 -7.64 -10.76 -21.47
N VAL A 238 -8.79 -10.20 -21.05
CA VAL A 238 -9.83 -10.93 -20.29
C VAL A 238 -10.25 -12.24 -20.95
N VAL A 239 -10.19 -12.29 -22.29
CA VAL A 239 -10.27 -13.54 -23.04
C VAL A 239 -8.84 -13.93 -23.42
N PRO A 240 -8.23 -14.92 -22.74
CA PRO A 240 -6.89 -15.39 -23.04
C PRO A 240 -6.73 -15.73 -24.53
N PHE A 241 -5.61 -15.32 -25.12
CA PHE A 241 -5.32 -15.58 -26.53
C PHE A 241 -5.39 -17.08 -26.87
N ALA A 242 -5.02 -17.95 -25.94
CA ALA A 242 -5.13 -19.40 -26.10
C ALA A 242 -6.57 -19.87 -26.33
N ARG A 243 -7.55 -19.26 -25.65
CA ARG A 243 -8.98 -19.56 -25.84
C ARG A 243 -9.55 -18.92 -27.09
N ALA A 244 -9.14 -17.69 -27.41
CA ALA A 244 -9.57 -16.99 -28.61
C ALA A 244 -9.07 -17.69 -29.88
N LEU A 245 -7.77 -17.99 -29.98
CA LEU A 245 -7.17 -18.66 -31.14
C LEU A 245 -7.76 -20.06 -31.35
N TRP A 246 -7.96 -20.83 -30.28
CA TRP A 246 -8.56 -22.16 -30.39
C TRP A 246 -10.03 -22.11 -30.83
N SER A 247 -10.81 -21.13 -30.35
CA SER A 247 -12.19 -20.91 -30.79
C SER A 247 -12.30 -20.39 -32.23
N TRP A 248 -11.28 -19.69 -32.73
CA TRP A 248 -11.23 -19.19 -34.11
C TRP A 248 -10.73 -20.23 -35.10
N LEU A 249 -9.80 -21.11 -34.69
CA LEU A 249 -9.25 -22.17 -35.54
C LEU A 249 -10.18 -23.39 -35.66
N ASN A 250 -11.10 -23.59 -34.72
CA ASN A 250 -12.08 -24.68 -34.74
C ASN A 250 -13.49 -24.23 -35.20
N LYS A 251 -13.57 -23.13 -35.96
CA LYS A 251 -14.78 -22.68 -36.66
C LYS A 251 -14.61 -22.82 -38.16
#